data_AF-A0A183TZH3-F1
#
_entry.id   AF-A0A183TZH3-F1
#
_cell.length_a   1.000
_cell.length_b   1.000
_cell.length_c   1.000
_cell.angle_alpha   90.00
_cell.angle_beta   90.00
_cell.angle_gamma   90.00
#
_symmetry.space_group_name_H-M   'P 1'
#
loop_
_entity.id
_entity.type
_entity.pdbx_description
1 polymer ?
#
loop_
_entity_poly.entity_id
_entity_poly.type
_entity_poly.pdbx_seq_one_letter_code
_entity_poly.pdbx_strand_id
1 'polypeptide(L)' 'MNVVLDEAEEVNLKTKNRNKVGRILLKGDNITLIQSVN' A
#
# COMPACT_ATOMS: atom_id res chain seq x y z
N MET A 1 12.36 -6.93 -1.69
CA MET A 1 12.84 -5.53 -1.61
C MET A 1 11.81 -4.69 -0.85
N ASN A 2 12.15 -4.07 0.28
CA ASN A 2 11.18 -3.28 1.06
C ASN A 2 11.00 -1.87 0.46
N VAL A 3 9.84 -1.26 0.69
CA VAL A 3 9.50 0.08 0.20
C VAL A 3 9.00 0.95 1.35
N VAL A 4 9.42 2.20 1.40
CA VAL A 4 8.84 3.21 2.31
C VAL A 4 7.82 4.00 1.52
N LEU A 5 6.59 4.09 2.04
CA LEU A 5 5.50 4.86 1.45
C LEU A 5 5.13 5.99 2.39
N ASP A 6 4.99 7.19 1.83
CA ASP A 6 4.44 8.36 2.51
C ASP A 6 2.95 8.51 2.17
N GLU A 7 2.17 9.04 3.12
CA GLU A 7 0.73 9.32 2.95
C GLU A 7 -0.09 8.12 2.40
N ALA A 8 0.30 6.90 2.78
CA ALA A 8 -0.31 5.69 2.27
C ALA A 8 -1.75 5.50 2.76
N GLU A 9 -2.58 4.87 1.93
CA GLU A 9 -3.89 4.35 2.27
C GLU A 9 -3.96 2.85 2.01
N GLU A 10 -4.51 2.10 2.96
CA GLU A 10 -4.89 0.72 2.76
C GLU A 10 -6.29 0.66 2.13
N VAL A 11 -6.45 -0.10 1.06
CA VAL A 11 -7.74 -0.32 0.41
C VAL A 11 -8.07 -1.82 0.39
N ASN A 12 -9.14 -2.20 1.08
CA ASN A 12 -9.65 -3.56 1.02
C ASN A 12 -10.79 -3.66 0.00
N LEU A 13 -10.55 -4.33 -1.12
CA LEU A 13 -11.54 -4.44 -2.21
C LEU A 13 -12.77 -5.29 -1.84
N LYS A 14 -12.63 -6.25 -0.92
CA LYS A 14 -13.74 -7.13 -0.50
C LYS A 14 -14.74 -6.38 0.37
N THR A 15 -14.24 -5.63 1.35
CA THR A 15 -15.07 -4.87 2.29
C THR A 15 -15.33 -3.44 1.83
N LYS A 16 -14.65 -3.00 0.76
CA LYS A 16 -14.63 -1.62 0.25
C LYS A 16 -14.17 -0.59 1.30
N ASN A 17 -13.42 -1.02 2.31
CA ASN A 17 -12.88 -0.13 3.32
C ASN A 17 -11.60 0.56 2.81
N ARG A 18 -11.44 1.83 3.16
CA ARG A 18 -10.23 2.64 2.92
C ARG A 18 -9.76 3.23 4.24
N ASN A 19 -8.54 2.89 4.64
CA ASN A 19 -7.94 3.36 5.89
C ASN A 19 -6.68 4.16 5.59
N LYS A 20 -6.60 5.41 6.07
CA LYS A 20 -5.37 6.21 6.01
C LYS A 20 -4.36 5.66 7.01
N VAL A 21 -3.18 5.29 6.52
CA VAL A 21 -2.11 4.68 7.33
C VAL A 21 -0.92 5.62 7.53
N GLY A 22 -0.74 6.62 6.65
CA GLY A 22 0.34 7.59 6.75
C GLY A 22 1.67 6.99 6.27
N ARG A 23 2.75 7.16 7.04
CA ARG A 23 4.08 6.65 6.67
C ARG A 23 4.25 5.19 7.10
N ILE A 24 4.52 4.30 6.15
CA ILE A 24 4.70 2.86 6.41
C ILE A 24 5.93 2.28 5.73
N LEU A 25 6.48 1.21 6.32
CA LEU A 25 7.45 0.33 5.66
C LEU A 25 6.72 -0.92 5.15
N LEU A 26 6.56 -1.02 3.83
CA LEU A 26 5.98 -2.17 3.17
C LEU A 26 7.05 -3.24 2.93
N LYS A 27 6.82 -4.45 3.46
CA LYS A 27 7.71 -5.59 3.26
C LYS A 27 7.64 -6.08 1.81
N GLY A 28 8.78 -6.24 1.19
CA GLY A 28 8.89 -6.62 -0.22
C GLY A 28 8.29 -7.95 -0.58
N ASP A 29 8.35 -8.89 0.35
CA ASP A 29 7.90 -10.26 0.13
C ASP A 29 6.37 -10.36 -0.01
N ASN A 30 5.65 -9.29 0.39
CA ASN A 30 4.20 -9.18 0.29
C ASN A 30 3.73 -8.40 -0.95
N ILE A 31 4.65 -7.97 -1.83
CA ILE A 31 4.32 -7.14 -3.00
C ILE A 31 4.22 -8.01 -4.26
N THR A 32 3.04 -8.07 -4.86
CA THR A 32 2.84 -8.76 -6.16
C THR A 32 3.11 -7.84 -7.35
N LEU A 33 2.65 -6.58 -7.29
CA LEU A 33 2.76 -5.60 -8.38
C LEU A 33 2.92 -4.20 -7.80
N ILE A 34 3.81 -3.41 -8.40
CA ILE A 34 3.87 -1.96 -8.23
C ILE A 34 3.59 -1.34 -9.58
N GLN A 35 2.60 -0.45 -9.65
CA GLN A 35 2.21 0.24 -10.87
C GLN A 35 2.02 1.73 -10.57
N SER A 36 2.55 2.58 -11.45
CA SER A 36 2.22 4.01 -11.43
C SER A 36 0.79 4.21 -11.91
N VAL A 37 0.04 5.05 -11.22
CA VAL A 37 -1.18 5.61 -11.79
C VAL A 37 -0.78 6.58 -12.91
N ASN A 38 -1.46 6.49 -14.06
CA ASN A 38 -1.28 7.41 -15.19
C ASN A 38 -1.94 8.76 -14.91
#